data_AF-A0A2M7K451-F1
#
_entry.id   AF-A0A2M7K451-F1
#
_cell.length_a   1.000
_cell.length_b   1.000
_cell.length_c   1.000
_cell.angle_alpha   90.00
_cell.angle_beta   90.00
_cell.angle_gamma   90.00
#
_symmetry.space_group_name_H-M   'P 1'
#
loop_
_entity.id
_entity.type
_entity.pdbx_description
1 polymer ?
#
loop_
_entity_poly.entity_id
_entity_poly.type
_entity_poly.pdbx_seq_one_letter_code
_entity_poly.pdbx_strand_id
1 'polypeptide(L)'
;SSDTVYAKISDFEIVNNTMQVKNVIANILIKNSISFENVNSVMVGSNSSFDKHYTKFIDLFPYSNILWFKHLCGEYMTSSAFALLLAAHCLKNKYIPEIAYVKKTNNKNENILIINRLLNGQTALFLLNK
;
A
#
# COMPACT_ATOMS: atom_id res chain seq x y z
N SER A 1 -17.45 19.97 -4.59
CA SER A 1 -16.01 20.14 -4.91
C SER A 1 -15.24 18.82 -4.93
N SER A 2 -15.88 17.70 -5.28
CA SER A 2 -15.31 16.33 -5.23
C SER A 2 -14.66 15.84 -6.52
N ASP A 3 -14.90 16.49 -7.66
CA ASP A 3 -14.51 15.95 -8.97
C ASP A 3 -13.04 16.18 -9.37
N THR A 4 -12.32 17.01 -8.60
CA THR A 4 -10.92 17.33 -8.90
C THR A 4 -9.90 16.52 -8.08
N VAL A 5 -10.32 15.89 -6.97
CA VAL A 5 -9.40 15.17 -6.07
C VAL A 5 -9.32 13.70 -6.46
N TYR A 6 -8.12 13.27 -6.90
CA TYR A 6 -7.84 11.87 -7.20
C TYR A 6 -7.84 11.03 -5.92
N ALA A 7 -6.89 11.31 -5.04
CA ALA A 7 -6.79 10.77 -3.69
C ALA A 7 -5.94 11.71 -2.83
N LYS A 8 -6.07 11.61 -1.50
CA LYS A 8 -5.22 12.31 -0.52
C LYS A 8 -4.14 11.36 -0.01
N ILE A 9 -2.89 11.81 0.01
CA ILE A 9 -1.84 11.17 0.82
C ILE A 9 -2.06 11.63 2.26
N SER A 10 -2.58 10.75 3.11
CA SER A 10 -2.95 11.06 4.49
C SER A 10 -1.80 10.91 5.47
N ASP A 11 -0.85 10.03 5.15
CA ASP A 11 0.38 9.87 5.93
C ASP A 11 1.50 9.28 5.06
N PHE A 12 2.75 9.54 5.47
CA PHE A 12 3.95 9.07 4.79
C PHE A 12 5.12 8.95 5.75
N GLU A 13 5.82 7.81 5.70
CA GLU A 13 7.01 7.55 6.52
C GLU A 13 8.05 6.74 5.71
N ILE A 14 9.33 6.98 5.98
CA ILE A 14 10.45 6.13 5.52
C ILE A 14 11.08 5.46 6.73
N VAL A 15 11.22 4.14 6.68
CA VAL A 15 11.75 3.31 7.77
C VAL A 15 13.01 2.59 7.33
N ASN A 16 14.10 2.74 8.09
CA ASN A 16 15.38 2.09 7.78
C ASN A 16 15.43 0.64 8.28
N ASN A 17 14.72 0.33 9.37
CA ASN A 17 14.81 -0.96 10.06
C ASN A 17 13.50 -1.74 9.92
N THR A 18 13.57 -2.93 9.33
CA THR A 18 12.43 -3.83 9.11
C THR A 18 11.69 -4.20 10.41
N MET A 19 12.40 -4.29 11.55
CA MET A 19 11.77 -4.57 12.84
C MET A 19 10.85 -3.44 13.33
N GLN A 20 11.05 -2.22 12.85
CA GLN A 20 10.24 -1.06 13.24
C GLN A 20 9.04 -0.82 12.32
N VAL A 21 9.02 -1.41 11.11
CA VAL A 21 7.98 -1.19 10.10
C VAL A 21 6.58 -1.43 10.66
N LYS A 22 6.38 -2.51 11.45
CA LYS A 22 5.08 -2.81 12.07
C LYS A 22 4.62 -1.69 13.02
N ASN A 23 5.51 -1.16 13.84
CA ASN A 23 5.19 -0.08 14.78
C ASN A 23 4.89 1.22 14.04
N VAL A 24 5.63 1.51 12.97
CA VAL A 24 5.38 2.69 12.14
C VAL A 24 4.03 2.58 11.41
N ILE A 25 3.71 1.41 10.87
CA ILE A 25 2.37 1.14 10.30
C ILE A 25 1.28 1.37 11.36
N ALA A 26 1.44 0.81 12.57
CA ALA A 26 0.47 1.02 13.64
C ALA A 26 0.28 2.51 13.97
N ASN A 27 1.37 3.28 14.03
CA ASN A 27 1.32 4.72 14.27
C ASN A 27 0.59 5.47 13.15
N ILE A 28 0.88 5.17 11.87
CA ILE A 28 0.18 5.74 10.71
C ILE A 28 -1.33 5.48 10.83
N LEU A 29 -1.71 4.24 11.14
CA LEU A 29 -3.12 3.85 11.24
C LEU A 29 -3.82 4.56 12.42
N ILE A 30 -3.18 4.61 13.60
CA ILE A 30 -3.71 5.31 14.79
C ILE A 30 -3.88 6.81 14.52
N LYS A 31 -2.88 7.48 13.92
CA LYS A 31 -2.95 8.91 13.57
C LYS A 31 -4.14 9.23 12.65
N ASN A 32 -4.54 8.26 11.83
CA ASN A 32 -5.62 8.40 10.86
C ASN A 32 -6.94 7.76 11.31
N SER A 33 -7.04 7.30 12.57
CA SER A 33 -8.23 6.64 13.13
C SER A 33 -8.68 5.41 12.32
N ILE A 34 -7.73 4.67 11.75
CA ILE A 34 -7.96 3.43 11.00
C ILE A 34 -7.46 2.26 11.85
N SER A 35 -8.24 1.18 11.95
CA SER A 35 -7.76 -0.09 12.51
C SER A 35 -7.15 -0.97 11.42
N PHE A 36 -6.31 -1.93 11.79
CA PHE A 36 -5.75 -2.91 10.84
C PHE A 36 -6.85 -3.63 10.01
N GLU A 37 -7.99 -3.90 10.61
CA GLU A 37 -9.15 -4.55 9.96
C GLU A 37 -9.88 -3.65 8.96
N ASN A 38 -9.74 -2.33 9.10
CA ASN A 38 -10.40 -1.33 8.27
C ASN A 38 -9.51 -0.80 7.13
N VAL A 39 -8.28 -1.29 7.01
CA VAL A 39 -7.50 -1.12 5.79
C VAL A 39 -8.17 -1.90 4.67
N ASN A 40 -8.49 -1.26 3.55
CA ASN A 40 -9.22 -1.94 2.47
C ASN A 40 -8.26 -2.71 1.57
N SER A 41 -7.13 -2.10 1.22
CA SER A 41 -6.11 -2.72 0.38
C SER A 41 -4.70 -2.39 0.87
N VAL A 42 -3.80 -3.37 0.75
CA VAL A 42 -2.37 -3.20 0.98
C VAL A 42 -1.66 -3.45 -0.35
N MET A 43 -0.90 -2.47 -0.83
CA MET A 43 -0.20 -2.52 -2.10
C MET A 43 1.30 -2.64 -1.86
N VAL A 44 1.87 -3.78 -2.24
CA VAL A 44 3.27 -4.13 -1.93
C VAL A 44 4.20 -3.91 -3.11
N GLY A 45 5.39 -3.41 -2.80
CA GLY A 45 6.51 -3.25 -3.72
C GLY A 45 7.66 -4.17 -3.32
N SER A 46 7.65 -5.41 -3.84
CA SER A 46 8.71 -6.42 -3.63
C SER A 46 9.47 -6.74 -4.93
N ASN A 47 10.79 -6.95 -4.80
CA ASN A 47 11.72 -7.16 -5.93
C ASN A 47 11.75 -8.62 -6.41
N SER A 48 11.37 -9.55 -5.55
CA SER A 48 11.22 -10.96 -5.87
C SER A 48 9.79 -11.40 -5.57
N SER A 49 9.33 -12.40 -6.31
CA SER A 49 8.07 -13.12 -6.16
C SER A 49 7.73 -13.32 -4.69
N PHE A 50 6.84 -12.47 -4.16
CA PHE A 50 6.30 -12.49 -2.80
C PHE A 50 7.22 -13.14 -1.77
N ASP A 51 8.30 -12.44 -1.42
CA ASP A 51 9.26 -12.91 -0.41
C ASP A 51 8.55 -13.24 0.92
N LYS A 52 9.05 -14.27 1.63
CA LYS A 52 8.59 -14.67 2.98
C LYS A 52 8.57 -13.50 3.96
N HIS A 53 9.39 -12.48 3.73
CA HIS A 53 9.39 -11.23 4.48
C HIS A 53 8.08 -10.44 4.36
N TYR A 54 7.36 -10.50 3.24
CA TYR A 54 6.08 -9.82 3.06
C TYR A 54 4.90 -10.57 3.67
N THR A 55 4.94 -11.90 3.78
CA THR A 55 3.92 -12.69 4.48
C THR A 55 3.65 -12.13 5.88
N LYS A 56 4.71 -11.77 6.62
CA LYS A 56 4.59 -11.19 7.96
C LYS A 56 3.83 -9.86 8.00
N PHE A 57 3.87 -9.07 6.93
CA PHE A 57 3.11 -7.83 6.84
C PHE A 57 1.68 -8.10 6.37
N ILE A 58 1.48 -9.03 5.43
CA ILE A 58 0.17 -9.44 4.94
C ILE A 58 -0.68 -10.03 6.07
N ASP A 59 -0.07 -10.79 6.97
CA ASP A 59 -0.75 -11.39 8.14
C ASP A 59 -1.31 -10.34 9.11
N LEU A 60 -0.83 -9.09 9.06
CA LEU A 60 -1.39 -7.98 9.84
C LEU A 60 -2.73 -7.49 9.27
N PHE A 61 -3.07 -7.87 8.03
CA PHE A 61 -4.18 -7.33 7.27
C PHE A 61 -5.08 -8.45 6.72
N PRO A 62 -5.68 -9.27 7.60
CA PRO A 62 -6.41 -10.47 7.19
C PRO A 62 -7.64 -10.17 6.32
N TYR A 63 -8.23 -8.98 6.46
CA TYR A 63 -9.42 -8.54 5.73
C TYR A 63 -9.11 -7.65 4.52
N SER A 64 -7.85 -7.29 4.30
CA SER A 64 -7.45 -6.42 3.19
C SER A 64 -7.33 -7.20 1.88
N ASN A 65 -7.58 -6.51 0.78
CA ASN A 65 -7.05 -6.91 -0.51
C ASN A 65 -5.52 -6.80 -0.50
N ILE A 66 -4.84 -7.74 -1.12
CA ILE A 66 -3.38 -7.70 -1.30
C ILE A 66 -3.10 -7.43 -2.77
N LEU A 67 -2.42 -6.32 -3.03
CA LEU A 67 -2.07 -5.84 -4.36
C LEU A 67 -0.56 -5.84 -4.54
N TRP A 68 -0.10 -6.07 -5.76
CA TRP A 68 1.31 -5.97 -6.15
C TRP A 68 1.42 -5.05 -7.35
N PHE A 69 2.45 -4.19 -7.37
CA PHE A 69 2.62 -3.24 -8.48
C PHE A 69 3.95 -3.40 -9.22
N LYS A 70 4.98 -3.97 -8.57
CA LYS A 70 6.31 -4.09 -9.20
C LYS A 70 6.35 -5.08 -10.37
N HIS A 71 5.39 -5.99 -10.49
CA HIS A 71 5.25 -6.81 -11.70
C HIS A 71 4.73 -6.03 -12.91
N LEU A 72 4.09 -4.87 -12.69
CA LEU A 72 3.55 -4.01 -13.75
C LEU A 72 4.58 -3.00 -14.26
N CYS A 73 5.47 -2.51 -13.38
CA CYS A 73 6.42 -1.45 -13.71
C CYS A 73 7.89 -1.91 -13.69
N GLY A 74 8.22 -3.04 -13.06
CA GLY A 74 9.60 -3.41 -12.76
C GLY A 74 10.16 -2.67 -11.54
N GLU A 75 11.46 -2.83 -11.30
CA GLU A 75 12.17 -2.23 -10.16
C GLU A 75 13.06 -1.08 -10.61
N TYR A 76 12.80 0.11 -10.07
CA TYR A 76 13.58 1.32 -10.33
C TYR A 76 13.33 2.36 -9.21
N MET A 77 14.21 3.37 -9.13
CA MET A 77 14.23 4.38 -8.06
C MET A 77 12.89 5.11 -7.85
N THR A 78 12.08 5.25 -8.90
CA THR A 78 10.81 5.97 -8.88
C THR A 78 9.59 5.04 -8.91
N SER A 79 9.75 3.74 -8.64
CA SER A 79 8.65 2.76 -8.59
C SER A 79 7.55 3.14 -7.58
N SER A 80 7.89 3.86 -6.49
CA SER A 80 6.90 4.44 -5.57
C SER A 80 5.92 5.41 -6.24
N ALA A 81 6.38 6.19 -7.23
CA ALA A 81 5.51 7.13 -7.94
C ALA A 81 4.47 6.39 -8.80
N PHE A 82 4.84 5.25 -9.40
CA PHE A 82 3.90 4.38 -10.08
C PHE A 82 2.85 3.83 -9.12
N ALA A 83 3.27 3.34 -7.94
CA ALA A 83 2.35 2.85 -6.92
C ALA A 83 1.36 3.94 -6.45
N LEU A 84 1.85 5.16 -6.23
CA LEU A 84 1.01 6.31 -5.87
C LEU A 84 -0.01 6.63 -6.95
N LEU A 85 0.43 6.68 -8.22
CA LEU A 85 -0.46 6.95 -9.35
C LEU A 85 -1.54 5.86 -9.46
N LEU A 86 -1.13 4.59 -9.41
CA LEU A 86 -2.04 3.45 -9.47
C LEU A 86 -3.06 3.50 -8.32
N ALA A 87 -2.61 3.69 -7.08
CA ALA A 87 -3.48 3.77 -5.92
C ALA A 87 -4.46 4.96 -6.00
N ALA A 88 -4.00 6.13 -6.46
CA ALA A 88 -4.84 7.30 -6.65
C ALA A 88 -5.92 7.07 -7.72
N HIS A 89 -5.56 6.43 -8.84
CA HIS A 89 -6.53 6.01 -9.87
C HIS A 89 -7.53 4.99 -9.33
N CYS A 90 -7.06 4.02 -8.55
CA CYS A 90 -7.91 3.01 -7.94
C CYS A 90 -8.97 3.66 -7.04
N LEU A 91 -8.54 4.56 -6.14
CA LEU A 91 -9.42 5.26 -5.21
C LEU A 91 -10.39 6.18 -5.96
N LYS A 92 -9.90 6.99 -6.90
CA LYS A 92 -10.74 7.92 -7.68
C LYS A 92 -11.88 7.21 -8.39
N ASN A 93 -11.56 6.12 -9.09
CA ASN A 93 -12.51 5.41 -9.95
C ASN A 93 -13.26 4.30 -9.21
N LYS A 94 -12.98 4.10 -7.92
CA LYS A 94 -13.52 2.98 -7.12
C LYS A 94 -13.32 1.62 -7.79
N TYR A 95 -12.23 1.47 -8.54
CA TYR A 95 -11.94 0.30 -9.34
C TYR A 95 -10.47 -0.08 -9.23
N ILE A 96 -10.18 -1.33 -8.86
CA ILE A 96 -8.82 -1.89 -8.84
C ILE A 96 -8.70 -2.84 -10.03
N PRO A 97 -7.72 -2.64 -10.93
CA PRO A 97 -7.49 -3.55 -12.05
C PRO A 97 -7.23 -4.98 -11.57
N GLU A 98 -7.85 -5.98 -12.22
CA GLU A 98 -7.71 -7.39 -11.82
C GLU A 98 -6.25 -7.86 -11.79
N ILE A 99 -5.42 -7.36 -12.71
CA ILE A 99 -3.99 -7.68 -12.79
C ILE A 99 -3.17 -7.22 -11.57
N ALA A 100 -3.69 -6.28 -10.77
CA ALA A 100 -3.00 -5.80 -9.57
C ALA A 100 -3.22 -6.72 -8.36
N TYR A 101 -4.27 -7.57 -8.37
CA TYR A 101 -4.58 -8.43 -7.23
C TYR A 101 -3.64 -9.61 -7.14
N VAL A 102 -3.21 -9.87 -5.91
CA VAL A 102 -2.61 -11.15 -5.48
C VAL A 102 -3.64 -11.91 -4.65
N LYS A 103 -4.41 -11.20 -3.83
CA LYS A 103 -5.54 -11.74 -3.09
C LYS A 103 -6.65 -10.69 -3.02
N LYS A 104 -7.87 -11.09 -3.40
CA LYS A 104 -9.08 -10.28 -3.25
C LYS A 104 -9.86 -10.81 -2.05
N THR A 105 -10.05 -9.95 -1.05
CA THR A 105 -10.68 -10.29 0.25
C THR A 105 -11.95 -9.47 0.50
N ASN A 106 -12.05 -8.27 -0.09
CA ASN A 106 -13.21 -7.39 0.05
C ASN A 106 -13.44 -6.54 -1.21
N ASN A 107 -14.59 -5.88 -1.29
CA ASN A 107 -14.97 -4.98 -2.39
C ASN A 107 -14.85 -3.49 -2.03
N LYS A 108 -14.21 -3.16 -0.91
CA LYS A 108 -14.05 -1.77 -0.44
C LYS A 108 -12.85 -1.11 -1.11
N ASN A 109 -12.94 0.20 -1.34
CA ASN A 109 -11.88 0.98 -1.99
C ASN A 109 -11.90 2.44 -1.51
N GLU A 110 -11.76 2.61 -0.19
CA GLU A 110 -11.71 3.91 0.50
C GLU A 110 -10.29 4.29 0.93
N ASN A 111 -9.43 3.29 1.16
CA ASN A 111 -8.04 3.52 1.52
C ASN A 111 -7.11 2.44 0.97
N ILE A 112 -5.86 2.83 0.69
CA ILE A 112 -4.79 1.94 0.26
C ILE A 112 -3.52 2.26 1.05
N LEU A 113 -2.96 1.25 1.72
CA LEU A 113 -1.63 1.33 2.33
C LEU A 113 -0.59 0.79 1.34
N ILE A 114 0.33 1.63 0.89
CA ILE A 114 1.45 1.23 0.05
C ILE A 114 2.64 0.91 0.95
N ILE A 115 3.25 -0.26 0.74
CA ILE A 115 4.48 -0.70 1.40
C ILE A 115 5.49 -1.00 0.31
N ASN A 116 6.49 -0.14 0.13
CA ASN A 116 7.52 -0.33 -0.89
C ASN A 116 8.90 -0.49 -0.25
N ARG A 117 9.59 -1.60 -0.56
CA ARG A 117 11.00 -1.76 -0.19
C ARG A 117 11.88 -1.13 -1.27
N LEU A 118 12.74 -0.20 -0.88
CA LEU A 118 13.65 0.54 -1.75
C LEU A 118 14.98 -0.22 -1.91
N LEU A 119 15.74 0.08 -2.99
CA LEU A 119 17.02 -0.58 -3.27
C LEU A 119 18.06 -0.41 -2.16
N ASN A 120 18.01 0.69 -1.41
CA ASN A 120 18.92 0.95 -0.28
C ASN A 120 18.50 0.22 1.02
N GLY A 121 17.49 -0.65 0.96
CA GLY A 121 17.00 -1.43 2.10
C GLY A 121 15.95 -0.72 2.97
N GLN A 122 15.67 0.56 2.74
CA GLN A 122 14.60 1.28 3.42
C GLN A 122 13.22 0.82 2.97
N THR A 123 12.21 1.06 3.79
CA THR A 123 10.79 0.83 3.46
C THR A 123 10.05 2.15 3.45
N ALA A 124 9.49 2.51 2.31
CA ALA A 124 8.59 3.65 2.18
C ALA A 124 7.14 3.20 2.40
N LEU A 125 6.42 3.93 3.26
CA LEU A 125 5.04 3.66 3.63
C LEU A 125 4.19 4.87 3.24
N PHE A 126 3.11 4.64 2.51
CA PHE A 126 2.14 5.69 2.16
C PHE A 126 0.73 5.23 2.51
N LEU A 127 -0.03 6.06 3.22
CA LEU A 127 -1.46 5.86 3.39
C LEU A 127 -2.22 6.81 2.48
N LEU A 128 -3.06 6.27 1.60
CA LEU A 128 -3.92 7.05 0.72
C LEU A 128 -5.38 6.84 1.11
N ASN A 129 -6.16 7.93 1.08
CA ASN A 129 -7.60 7.94 1.25
C ASN A 129 -8.27 8.61 0.06
N LYS A 130 -9.53 8.24 -0.22
CA LYS A 130 -10.34 8.88 -1.27
C LYS A 130 -10.49 10.39 -1.06
#